data_AF-A0AAV6IP66-F1
#
_entry.id   AF-A0AAV6IP66-F1
#
_cell.length_a   1.000
_cell.length_b   1.000
_cell.length_c   1.000
_cell.angle_alpha   90.00
_cell.angle_beta   90.00
_cell.angle_gamma   90.00
#
_symmetry.space_group_name_H-M   'P 1'
#
loop_
_entity.id
_entity.type
_entity.pdbx_description
1 polymer ?
#
loop_
_entity_poly.entity_id
_entity_poly.type
_entity_poly.pdbx_seq_one_letter_code
_entity_poly.pdbx_strand_id
1 'polypeptide(L)'
;MFAVGVIKYGERTRALYLASSKKFKESLLTEPDPGPNYAKLMAELASNTGEGLQKKREWNPEPSRVNRKVNNEDWDGSSDLKVVQVAYKYFDTFKGLIADVIFSFCERDQSRDFFLKRTSTDAFKVVEVELNFFYEILYTKATVLHDMFGYSLRILSFSLNCVAAGLFYSMEKKEFQKFDIGISYTLLFGAIALDLIAGIMVLHSDWIVVALTKSDHPSWFTKTLSRVLIDWVRWPKNPGKKRCFSFGKIMNIVRLRWCESLSKYNLINYCLHPRSKWLKATIGIFGLNNLLDGMKYVKTENFTIDLRDLIFEELKKKSKQADDLETTKEIFSARGDWILRSERCTDLLRWISEVEFDESLILWHIATDLCYYTDEVNTNANDGGNPTNLGSTNSDNEDNKDYKESSKLLSDYLLYLLIMQSTMLSTVAGIGQIRFRDTSAEAQKFFRGSIMTKSKGWNICCLNFGKCFYGNESEVGQSQSQTSCFCNKCCSKGEKGRDRLQEQACESILAVKTLVEPSAIKGDKSKSLLFDACMLANELKKLERQRMWQIISKVWVELLCYAASHCRANDHVAQLSKGGQLLTLVWLLMAHLGIGDRFQISEGHARAKLIMRK
;
A
#
# COMPACT_ATOMS: atom_id res chain seq x y z
N MET A 1 -40.46 12.49 -8.43
CA MET A 1 -39.30 11.84 -9.09
C MET A 1 -38.29 12.83 -9.65
N PHE A 2 -38.67 13.77 -10.54
CA PHE A 2 -37.72 14.76 -11.10
C PHE A 2 -36.98 15.58 -10.03
N ALA A 3 -37.70 16.15 -9.06
CA ALA A 3 -37.09 16.91 -7.96
C ALA A 3 -36.09 16.06 -7.14
N VAL A 4 -36.40 14.78 -6.88
CA VAL A 4 -35.47 13.84 -6.22
C VAL A 4 -34.21 13.65 -7.07
N GLY A 5 -34.35 13.52 -8.39
CA GLY A 5 -33.23 13.43 -9.31
C GLY A 5 -32.32 14.65 -9.26
N VAL A 6 -32.90 15.86 -9.26
CA VAL A 6 -32.16 17.13 -9.14
C VAL A 6 -31.41 17.21 -7.81
N ILE A 7 -32.05 16.87 -6.69
CA ILE A 7 -31.42 16.84 -5.36
C ILE A 7 -30.23 15.86 -5.36
N LYS A 8 -30.44 14.60 -5.78
CA LYS A 8 -29.39 13.57 -5.76
C LYS A 8 -28.23 13.90 -6.68
N TYR A 9 -28.50 14.51 -7.84
CA TYR A 9 -27.46 14.92 -8.79
C TYR A 9 -26.69 16.13 -8.27
N GLY A 10 -27.38 17.15 -7.76
CA GLY A 10 -26.77 18.32 -7.13
C GLY A 10 -25.87 17.94 -5.95
N GLU A 11 -26.34 17.05 -5.08
CA GLU A 11 -25.52 16.49 -3.99
C GLU A 11 -24.27 15.78 -4.51
N ARG A 12 -24.39 14.95 -5.56
CA ARG A 12 -23.26 14.23 -6.15
C ARG A 12 -22.22 15.20 -6.71
N THR A 13 -22.66 16.23 -7.43
CA THR A 13 -21.79 17.23 -8.02
C THR A 13 -21.09 18.07 -6.93
N ARG A 14 -21.82 18.51 -5.90
CA ARG A 14 -21.23 19.22 -4.75
C ARG A 14 -20.22 18.35 -4.02
N ALA A 15 -20.52 17.07 -3.80
CA ALA A 15 -19.61 16.14 -3.13
C ALA A 15 -18.32 15.93 -3.92
N LEU A 16 -18.42 15.68 -5.22
CA LEU A 16 -17.24 15.55 -6.09
C LEU A 16 -16.41 16.85 -6.14
N TYR A 17 -17.08 18.01 -6.13
CA TYR A 17 -16.41 19.30 -6.13
C TYR A 17 -15.64 19.55 -4.83
N LEU A 18 -16.26 19.33 -3.67
CA LEU A 18 -15.61 19.49 -2.36
C LEU A 18 -14.50 18.47 -2.13
N ALA A 19 -14.69 17.23 -2.60
CA ALA A 19 -13.70 16.17 -2.51
C ALA A 19 -12.53 16.32 -3.49
N SER A 20 -12.58 17.28 -4.42
CA SER A 20 -11.47 17.53 -5.32
C SER A 20 -10.23 17.97 -4.52
N SER A 21 -9.07 17.40 -4.84
CA SER A 21 -7.80 17.70 -4.14
C SER A 21 -7.52 19.22 -4.07
N LYS A 22 -7.87 19.96 -5.13
CA LYS A 22 -7.75 21.43 -5.16
C LYS A 22 -8.63 22.11 -4.09
N LYS A 23 -9.92 21.76 -4.01
CA LYS A 23 -10.81 22.35 -2.99
C LYS A 23 -10.51 21.89 -1.59
N PHE A 24 -10.11 20.63 -1.44
CA PHE A 24 -9.63 20.11 -0.17
C PHE A 24 -8.41 20.91 0.32
N LYS A 25 -7.42 21.11 -0.56
CA LYS A 25 -6.24 21.95 -0.27
C LYS A 25 -6.62 23.39 0.10
N GLU A 26 -7.49 24.04 -0.69
CA GLU A 26 -7.99 25.38 -0.37
C GLU A 26 -8.69 25.45 1.00
N SER A 27 -9.44 24.41 1.40
CA SER A 27 -10.12 24.36 2.70
C SER A 27 -9.17 24.20 3.89
N LEU A 28 -7.96 23.71 3.65
CA LEU A 28 -6.93 23.49 4.69
C LEU A 28 -6.00 24.68 4.87
N LEU A 29 -5.91 25.57 3.87
CA LEU A 29 -5.12 26.78 3.97
C LEU A 29 -5.79 27.73 4.97
N THR A 30 -5.21 27.86 6.16
CA THR A 30 -5.58 28.90 7.13
C THR A 30 -5.29 30.28 6.55
N GLU A 31 -5.90 31.32 7.13
CA GLU A 31 -5.57 32.71 6.81
C GLU A 31 -4.05 32.93 6.83
N PRO A 32 -3.49 33.71 5.87
CA PRO A 32 -2.06 34.00 5.84
C PRO A 32 -1.59 34.63 7.16
N ASP A 33 -0.69 33.97 7.88
CA ASP A 33 0.00 34.53 9.04
C ASP A 33 1.40 34.97 8.60
N PRO A 34 1.66 36.27 8.37
CA PRO A 34 2.99 36.76 8.00
C PRO A 34 3.99 36.69 9.17
N GLY A 35 3.58 36.20 10.35
CA GLY A 35 4.36 36.21 11.56
C GLY A 35 4.44 37.61 12.20
N PRO A 36 5.27 37.79 13.24
CA PRO A 36 5.51 39.09 13.85
C PRO A 36 6.06 40.08 12.81
N ASN A 37 5.65 41.35 12.87
CA ASN A 37 6.19 42.39 11.98
C ASN A 37 7.68 42.60 12.25
N TYR A 38 8.51 41.92 11.45
CA TYR A 38 9.96 41.94 11.58
C TYR A 38 10.53 43.36 11.44
N ALA A 39 10.04 44.13 10.48
CA ALA A 39 10.48 45.51 10.27
C ALA A 39 10.24 46.37 11.52
N LYS A 40 9.09 46.21 12.19
CA LYS A 40 8.79 46.88 13.45
C LYS A 40 9.71 46.42 14.59
N LEU A 41 9.93 45.11 14.73
CA LEU A 41 10.84 44.56 15.74
C LEU A 41 12.28 45.04 15.55
N MET A 42 12.76 45.07 14.30
CA MET A 42 14.11 45.55 13.99
C MET A 42 14.25 47.07 14.17
N ALA A 43 13.22 47.84 13.81
CA ALA A 43 13.20 49.28 14.06
C ALA A 43 13.23 49.59 15.56
N GLU A 44 12.48 48.85 16.37
CA GLU A 44 12.43 48.99 17.84
C GLU A 44 13.73 48.51 18.52
N LEU A 45 14.43 47.52 17.94
CA LEU A 45 15.78 47.15 18.37
C LEU A 45 16.82 48.23 18.01
N ALA A 46 16.73 48.79 16.81
CA ALA A 46 17.65 49.83 16.34
C ALA A 46 17.50 51.13 17.14
N SER A 47 16.27 51.56 17.45
CA SER A 47 16.03 52.78 18.25
C SER A 47 16.53 52.64 19.70
N ASN A 48 16.47 51.44 20.27
CA ASN A 48 16.82 51.18 21.67
C ASN A 48 18.31 50.87 21.90
N THR A 49 19.14 50.80 20.86
CA THR A 49 20.60 50.60 21.00
C THR A 49 21.32 51.88 21.49
N GLY A 50 20.67 53.04 21.39
CA GLY A 50 21.18 54.34 21.87
C GLY A 50 20.91 54.65 23.34
N GLU A 51 20.01 53.91 24.01
CA GLU A 51 19.65 54.13 25.42
C GLU A 51 19.98 52.85 26.21
N GLY A 52 20.99 52.92 27.09
CA GLY A 52 21.59 51.77 27.79
C GLY A 52 20.68 51.01 28.76
N LEU A 53 19.60 50.39 28.28
CA LEU A 53 18.69 49.57 29.06
C LEU A 53 18.83 48.09 28.68
N GLN A 54 19.32 47.26 29.60
CA GLN A 54 19.30 45.80 29.46
C GLN A 54 17.87 45.27 29.59
N LYS A 55 17.14 45.18 28.46
CA LYS A 55 15.87 44.45 28.39
C LYS A 55 16.15 42.94 28.28
N LYS A 56 15.57 42.15 29.19
CA LYS A 56 15.61 40.68 29.12
C LYS A 56 14.74 40.20 27.96
N ARG A 57 15.35 39.60 26.94
CA ARG A 57 14.63 38.93 25.85
C ARG A 57 13.94 37.69 26.41
N GLU A 58 12.62 37.66 26.34
CA GLU A 58 11.83 36.48 26.65
C GLU A 58 11.28 35.91 25.34
N TRP A 59 11.66 34.67 25.05
CA TRP A 59 11.18 33.94 23.89
C TRP A 59 9.96 33.14 24.32
N ASN A 60 8.78 33.49 23.82
CA ASN A 60 7.61 32.65 24.05
C ASN A 60 7.62 31.52 23.02
N PRO A 61 7.46 30.25 23.45
CA PRO A 61 7.21 29.17 22.51
C PRO A 61 5.92 29.48 21.74
N GLU A 62 5.91 29.13 20.46
CA GLU A 62 4.77 29.34 19.58
C GLU A 62 3.53 28.65 20.18
N PRO A 63 2.37 29.33 20.28
CA PRO A 63 1.16 28.68 20.76
C PRO A 63 0.81 27.56 19.78
N SER A 64 0.84 26.32 20.26
CA SER A 64 0.43 25.16 19.48
C SER A 64 -1.00 25.39 18.96
N ARG A 65 -1.25 25.07 17.69
CA ARG A 65 -2.61 25.09 17.11
C ARG A 65 -3.57 24.14 17.85
N VAL A 66 -3.05 23.30 18.74
CA VAL A 66 -3.82 22.38 19.60
C VAL A 66 -3.45 22.61 21.07
N ASN A 67 -4.15 23.55 21.73
CA ASN A 67 -4.22 23.63 23.19
C ASN A 67 -5.17 22.55 23.74
N ARG A 68 -4.84 21.28 23.52
CA ARG A 68 -5.43 20.17 24.26
C ARG A 68 -4.29 19.38 24.88
N LYS A 69 -4.02 19.68 26.15
CA LYS A 69 -3.09 18.92 26.99
C LYS A 69 -3.33 17.43 26.72
N VAL A 70 -2.30 16.75 26.23
CA VAL A 70 -2.29 15.29 26.18
C VAL A 70 -2.29 14.85 27.64
N ASN A 71 -3.45 14.46 28.14
CA ASN A 71 -3.47 13.58 29.29
C ASN A 71 -2.75 12.32 28.81
N ASN A 72 -1.63 11.98 29.46
CA ASN A 72 -1.04 10.65 29.38
C ASN A 72 -2.04 9.68 30.01
N GLU A 73 -3.15 9.41 29.32
CA GLU A 73 -4.08 8.34 29.68
C GLU A 73 -3.42 7.02 29.29
N ASP A 74 -3.42 6.07 30.22
CA ASP A 74 -2.99 4.70 29.98
C ASP A 74 -3.68 4.15 28.72
N TRP A 75 -2.87 3.98 27.66
CA TRP A 75 -3.27 3.26 26.48
C TRP A 75 -3.36 1.78 26.84
N ASP A 76 -4.57 1.30 27.08
CA ASP A 76 -4.88 -0.11 26.86
C ASP A 76 -5.30 -0.23 25.39
N GLY A 77 -4.52 -0.94 24.58
CA GLY A 77 -4.85 -1.23 23.17
C GLY A 77 -6.05 -2.19 23.00
N SER A 78 -6.82 -2.41 24.07
CA SER A 78 -8.00 -3.30 24.11
C SER A 78 -9.30 -2.55 23.83
N SER A 79 -9.32 -1.22 24.05
CA SER A 79 -10.48 -0.38 23.76
C SER A 79 -10.46 0.17 22.33
N ASP A 80 -11.24 -0.45 21.44
CA ASP A 80 -11.46 -0.01 20.05
C ASP A 80 -11.89 1.47 19.95
N LEU A 81 -12.57 1.99 20.98
CA LEU A 81 -12.97 3.39 21.04
C LEU A 81 -11.77 4.34 21.11
N LYS A 82 -10.75 4.01 21.93
CA LYS A 82 -9.53 4.82 22.06
C LYS A 82 -8.77 4.87 20.73
N VAL A 83 -8.72 3.74 20.01
CA VAL A 83 -8.09 3.67 18.68
C VAL A 83 -8.74 4.66 17.72
N VAL A 84 -10.07 4.68 17.62
CA VAL A 84 -10.81 5.59 16.72
C VAL A 84 -10.60 7.05 17.11
N GLN A 85 -10.62 7.37 18.41
CA GLN A 85 -10.40 8.74 18.89
C GLN A 85 -9.00 9.26 18.58
N VAL A 86 -7.99 8.42 18.82
CA VAL A 86 -6.59 8.75 18.51
C VAL A 86 -6.38 8.88 17.01
N ALA A 87 -6.91 7.95 16.21
CA ALA A 87 -6.85 8.01 14.75
C ALA A 87 -7.53 9.27 14.20
N TYR A 88 -8.66 9.70 14.76
CA TYR A 88 -9.30 10.95 14.36
C TYR A 88 -8.46 12.18 14.72
N LYS A 89 -7.82 12.19 15.89
CA LYS A 89 -6.90 13.27 16.28
C LYS A 89 -5.75 13.37 15.26
N TYR A 90 -5.13 12.25 14.92
CA TYR A 90 -4.03 12.23 13.96
C TYR A 90 -4.47 12.56 12.55
N PHE A 91 -5.61 12.04 12.13
CA PHE A 91 -6.27 12.45 10.89
C PHE A 91 -6.41 13.97 10.81
N ASP A 92 -6.93 14.62 11.87
CA ASP A 92 -7.12 16.07 11.89
C ASP A 92 -5.80 16.85 11.87
N THR A 93 -4.75 16.33 12.52
CA THR A 93 -3.40 16.89 12.48
C THR A 93 -2.78 16.71 11.09
N PHE A 94 -2.74 15.48 10.56
CA PHE A 94 -1.99 15.09 9.36
C PHE A 94 -2.78 15.24 8.05
N LYS A 95 -4.04 15.70 8.08
CA LYS A 95 -4.80 15.95 6.83
C LYS A 95 -4.12 16.94 5.86
N GLY A 96 -3.28 17.83 6.40
CA GLY A 96 -2.40 18.71 5.62
C GLY A 96 -1.41 17.97 4.72
N LEU A 97 -1.11 16.70 5.01
CA LEU A 97 -0.15 15.87 4.29
C LEU A 97 -0.61 15.63 2.85
N ILE A 98 -1.92 15.55 2.61
CA ILE A 98 -2.50 15.43 1.27
C ILE A 98 -2.37 16.72 0.47
N ALA A 99 -2.43 17.85 1.15
CA ALA A 99 -2.45 19.19 0.55
C ALA A 99 -1.05 19.81 0.42
N ASP A 100 0.02 19.07 0.73
CA ASP A 100 1.40 19.56 0.79
C ASP A 100 1.58 20.73 1.76
N VAL A 101 0.85 20.72 2.88
CA VAL A 101 1.02 21.69 3.98
C VAL A 101 2.17 21.24 4.87
N ILE A 102 3.03 22.19 5.26
CA ILE A 102 4.17 21.96 6.15
C ILE A 102 3.68 21.89 7.60
N PHE A 103 4.16 20.90 8.35
CA PHE A 103 3.77 20.68 9.74
C PHE A 103 4.70 21.37 10.74
N SER A 104 4.17 21.66 11.94
CA SER A 104 5.00 22.12 13.05
C SER A 104 5.79 20.95 13.66
N PHE A 105 6.98 21.23 14.20
CA PHE A 105 7.80 20.23 14.90
C PHE A 105 7.08 19.69 16.14
N CYS A 106 6.29 20.50 16.84
CA CYS A 106 5.54 20.05 18.01
C CYS A 106 4.52 18.96 17.66
N GLU A 107 3.82 19.08 16.53
CA GLU A 107 2.87 18.06 16.05
C GLU A 107 3.60 16.77 15.63
N ARG A 108 4.76 16.92 14.98
CA ARG A 108 5.65 15.80 14.63
C ARG A 108 6.10 15.06 15.89
N ASP A 109 6.66 15.76 16.87
CA ASP A 109 7.26 15.16 18.06
C ASP A 109 6.21 14.46 18.93
N GLN A 110 5.02 15.06 19.08
CA GLN A 110 3.90 14.40 19.77
C GLN A 110 3.49 13.08 19.10
N SER A 111 3.43 13.07 17.76
CA SER A 111 3.14 11.86 17.01
C SER A 111 4.27 10.84 17.12
N ARG A 112 5.52 11.29 16.98
CA ARG A 112 6.71 10.43 17.04
C ARG A 112 6.81 9.72 18.40
N ASP A 113 6.68 10.47 19.49
CA ASP A 113 6.66 9.93 20.86
C ASP A 113 5.51 8.96 21.07
N PHE A 114 4.37 9.20 20.41
CA PHE A 114 3.25 8.28 20.44
C PHE A 114 3.66 6.95 19.79
N PHE A 115 4.05 6.95 18.52
CA PHE A 115 4.32 5.71 17.79
C PHE A 115 5.56 4.94 18.29
N LEU A 116 6.57 5.62 18.81
CA LEU A 116 7.77 4.98 19.38
C LEU A 116 7.47 4.08 20.59
N LYS A 117 6.43 4.39 21.37
CA LYS A 117 6.01 3.64 22.57
C LYS A 117 5.04 2.50 22.27
N ARG A 118 4.68 2.27 21.00
CA ARG A 118 3.66 1.29 20.58
C ARG A 118 4.27 0.03 19.99
N THR A 119 3.45 -1.03 19.93
CA THR A 119 3.71 -2.23 19.13
C THR A 119 3.31 -2.00 17.67
N SER A 120 3.85 -2.82 16.77
CA SER A 120 3.52 -2.82 15.34
C SER A 120 2.02 -3.00 15.11
N THR A 121 1.38 -3.92 15.83
CA THR A 121 -0.06 -4.21 15.69
C THR A 121 -0.91 -2.99 16.00
N ASP A 122 -0.60 -2.29 17.10
CA ASP A 122 -1.38 -1.13 17.53
C ASP A 122 -1.12 0.09 16.64
N ALA A 123 0.13 0.29 16.21
CA ALA A 123 0.49 1.34 15.27
C ALA A 123 -0.25 1.18 13.94
N PHE A 124 -0.21 -0.01 13.33
CA PHE A 124 -0.91 -0.28 12.07
C PHE A 124 -2.43 -0.12 12.22
N LYS A 125 -3.04 -0.58 13.33
CA LYS A 125 -4.47 -0.35 13.60
C LYS A 125 -4.85 1.13 13.59
N VAL A 126 -4.05 1.99 14.24
CA VAL A 126 -4.31 3.44 14.27
C VAL A 126 -4.22 4.02 12.86
N VAL A 127 -3.16 3.71 12.11
CA VAL A 127 -2.95 4.21 10.75
C VAL A 127 -4.02 3.70 9.78
N GLU A 128 -4.48 2.46 9.93
CA GLU A 128 -5.59 1.90 9.13
C GLU A 128 -6.91 2.65 9.34
N VAL A 129 -7.22 3.00 10.60
CA VAL A 129 -8.42 3.78 10.92
C VAL A 129 -8.27 5.21 10.40
N GLU A 130 -7.08 5.79 10.48
CA GLU A 130 -6.77 7.11 9.92
C GLU A 130 -6.93 7.15 8.39
N LEU A 131 -6.41 6.14 7.67
CA LEU A 131 -6.63 6.02 6.22
C LEU A 131 -8.11 5.84 5.87
N ASN A 132 -8.91 5.23 6.75
CA ASN A 132 -10.36 5.17 6.57
C ASN A 132 -11.00 6.56 6.65
N PHE A 133 -10.58 7.41 7.59
CA PHE A 133 -11.05 8.81 7.65
C PHE A 133 -10.66 9.59 6.39
N PHE A 134 -9.44 9.42 5.88
CA PHE A 134 -9.01 10.00 4.60
C PHE A 134 -9.90 9.55 3.44
N TYR A 135 -10.18 8.24 3.36
CA TYR A 135 -11.08 7.70 2.36
C TYR A 135 -12.50 8.29 2.49
N GLU A 136 -13.04 8.38 3.70
CA GLU A 136 -14.36 8.93 3.94
C GLU A 136 -14.46 10.39 3.45
N ILE A 137 -13.48 11.23 3.75
CA ILE A 137 -13.47 12.63 3.28
C ILE A 137 -13.38 12.73 1.74
N LEU A 138 -12.51 11.94 1.12
CA LEU A 138 -12.09 12.15 -0.28
C LEU A 138 -12.95 11.37 -1.29
N TYR A 139 -13.50 10.22 -0.89
CA TYR A 139 -14.20 9.33 -1.81
C TYR A 139 -15.63 9.06 -1.44
N THR A 140 -16.01 9.32 -0.19
CA THR A 140 -17.42 9.24 0.19
C THR A 140 -18.03 10.62 0.19
N LYS A 141 -19.36 10.67 0.05
CA LYS A 141 -20.10 11.93 0.20
C LYS A 141 -20.03 12.50 1.64
N ALA A 142 -19.26 11.92 2.57
CA ALA A 142 -19.23 12.27 4.00
C ALA A 142 -19.12 13.78 4.27
N THR A 143 -18.30 14.51 3.51
CA THR A 143 -18.15 15.98 3.65
C THR A 143 -19.44 16.76 3.36
N VAL A 144 -20.28 16.27 2.43
CA VAL A 144 -21.61 16.84 2.14
C VAL A 144 -22.68 16.27 3.07
N LEU A 145 -22.50 15.03 3.54
CA LEU A 145 -23.48 14.30 4.34
C LEU A 145 -23.48 14.65 5.82
N HIS A 146 -22.34 15.10 6.36
CA HIS A 146 -22.23 15.49 7.77
C HIS A 146 -22.52 16.98 8.02
N ASP A 147 -22.78 17.74 6.96
CA ASP A 147 -23.32 19.10 7.04
C ASP A 147 -24.83 19.03 7.32
N MET A 148 -25.36 19.88 8.21
CA MET A 148 -26.79 19.88 8.59
C MET A 148 -27.70 19.98 7.35
N PHE A 149 -27.24 20.70 6.34
CA PHE A 149 -27.92 20.84 5.05
C PHE A 149 -28.02 19.51 4.27
N GLY A 150 -27.00 18.65 4.33
CA GLY A 150 -26.99 17.36 3.64
C GLY A 150 -27.95 16.34 4.27
N TYR A 151 -28.07 16.34 5.60
CA TYR A 151 -29.07 15.52 6.30
C TYR A 151 -30.49 15.92 5.91
N SER A 152 -30.78 17.22 5.88
CA SER A 152 -32.10 17.73 5.46
C SER A 152 -32.46 17.31 4.03
N LEU A 153 -31.52 17.38 3.09
CA LEU A 153 -31.76 16.97 1.70
C LEU A 153 -32.01 15.46 1.55
N ARG A 154 -31.34 14.62 2.34
CA ARG A 154 -31.58 13.17 2.35
C ARG A 154 -32.93 12.78 2.93
N ILE A 155 -33.32 13.38 4.05
CA ILE A 155 -34.64 13.16 4.64
C ILE A 155 -35.70 13.60 3.63
N LEU A 156 -35.54 14.77 3.03
CA LEU A 156 -36.43 15.27 1.98
C LEU A 156 -36.50 14.32 0.77
N SER A 157 -35.36 13.84 0.26
CA SER A 157 -35.31 12.88 -0.85
C SER A 157 -36.02 11.56 -0.51
N PHE A 158 -35.77 11.01 0.67
CA PHE A 158 -36.41 9.77 1.13
C PHE A 158 -37.92 9.96 1.26
N SER A 159 -38.36 11.05 1.91
CA SER A 159 -39.78 11.39 2.04
C SER A 159 -40.45 11.54 0.67
N LEU A 160 -39.81 12.23 -0.29
CA LEU A 160 -40.34 12.39 -1.64
C LEU A 160 -40.43 11.05 -2.41
N ASN A 161 -39.49 10.12 -2.20
CA ASN A 161 -39.57 8.77 -2.79
C ASN A 161 -40.71 7.95 -2.18
N CYS A 162 -40.90 8.02 -0.86
CA CYS A 162 -42.03 7.37 -0.18
C CYS A 162 -43.38 7.95 -0.65
N VAL A 163 -43.48 9.27 -0.78
CA VAL A 163 -44.68 9.93 -1.33
C VAL A 163 -44.92 9.52 -2.78
N ALA A 164 -43.88 9.48 -3.62
CA ALA A 164 -44.01 9.03 -5.01
C ALA A 164 -44.46 7.57 -5.11
N ALA A 165 -43.96 6.69 -4.24
CA ALA A 165 -44.40 5.31 -4.14
C ALA A 165 -45.86 5.19 -3.68
N GLY A 166 -46.26 5.99 -2.69
CA GLY A 166 -47.65 6.06 -2.22
C GLY A 166 -48.62 6.56 -3.30
N LEU A 167 -48.26 7.63 -4.00
CA LEU A 167 -49.07 8.16 -5.11
C LEU A 167 -49.17 7.16 -6.28
N PHE A 168 -48.07 6.50 -6.64
CA PHE A 168 -48.07 5.47 -7.67
C PHE A 168 -48.84 4.21 -7.26
N TYR A 169 -48.95 3.94 -5.96
CA TYR A 169 -49.80 2.88 -5.43
C TYR A 169 -51.29 3.24 -5.53
N SER A 170 -51.65 4.49 -5.20
CA SER A 170 -53.04 4.97 -5.20
C SER A 170 -53.63 5.26 -6.59
N MET A 171 -52.80 5.32 -7.65
CA MET A 171 -53.26 5.57 -9.01
C MET A 171 -53.93 4.34 -9.64
N GLU A 172 -55.08 4.52 -10.30
CA GLU A 172 -55.70 3.46 -11.10
C GLU A 172 -54.85 3.13 -12.34
N LYS A 173 -54.66 1.84 -12.64
CA LYS A 173 -53.67 1.35 -13.64
C LYS A 173 -54.30 0.72 -14.88
N LYS A 174 -55.53 1.11 -15.21
CA LYS A 174 -56.35 0.47 -16.25
C LYS A 174 -55.76 0.59 -17.66
N GLU A 175 -54.94 1.60 -17.92
CA GLU A 175 -54.37 1.90 -19.26
C GLU A 175 -52.88 1.53 -19.42
N PHE A 176 -52.20 1.06 -18.37
CA PHE A 176 -50.76 0.80 -18.42
C PHE A 176 -50.44 -0.68 -18.65
N GLN A 177 -49.40 -0.97 -19.43
CA GLN A 177 -48.91 -2.33 -19.59
C GLN A 177 -48.37 -2.87 -18.26
N LYS A 178 -48.67 -4.15 -17.94
CA LYS A 178 -48.21 -4.80 -16.70
C LYS A 178 -46.68 -4.75 -16.53
N PHE A 179 -45.94 -4.75 -17.63
CA PHE A 179 -44.48 -4.66 -17.64
C PHE A 179 -43.97 -3.29 -17.13
N ASP A 180 -44.54 -2.19 -17.62
CA ASP A 180 -44.17 -0.81 -17.22
C ASP A 180 -44.50 -0.53 -15.75
N ILE A 181 -45.60 -1.11 -15.27
CA ILE A 181 -45.98 -1.08 -13.85
C ILE A 181 -44.91 -1.79 -13.01
N GLY A 182 -44.43 -2.94 -13.47
CA GLY A 182 -43.35 -3.70 -12.85
C GLY A 182 -42.05 -2.91 -12.75
N ILE A 183 -41.60 -2.33 -13.88
CA ILE A 183 -40.39 -1.48 -13.92
C ILE A 183 -40.48 -0.32 -12.92
N SER A 184 -41.63 0.37 -12.90
CA SER A 184 -41.85 1.53 -12.04
C SER A 184 -41.75 1.17 -10.55
N TYR A 185 -42.35 0.05 -10.13
CA TYR A 185 -42.22 -0.44 -8.76
C TYR A 185 -40.79 -0.86 -8.42
N THR A 186 -40.10 -1.52 -9.34
CA THR A 186 -38.69 -1.89 -9.15
C THR A 186 -37.80 -0.66 -8.96
N LEU A 187 -38.00 0.39 -9.76
CA LEU A 187 -37.24 1.65 -9.63
C LEU A 187 -37.54 2.39 -8.32
N LEU A 188 -38.81 2.46 -7.91
CA LEU A 188 -39.22 3.13 -6.66
C LEU A 188 -38.71 2.39 -5.43
N PHE A 189 -38.89 1.07 -5.36
CA PHE A 189 -38.39 0.27 -4.25
C PHE A 189 -36.85 0.26 -4.23
N GLY A 190 -36.22 0.18 -5.40
CA GLY A 190 -34.76 0.32 -5.52
C GLY A 190 -34.26 1.67 -5.02
N ALA A 191 -34.95 2.77 -5.31
CA ALA A 191 -34.59 4.10 -4.83
C ALA A 191 -34.72 4.22 -3.30
N ILE A 192 -35.81 3.69 -2.72
CA ILE A 192 -36.03 3.66 -1.26
C ILE A 192 -34.96 2.79 -0.58
N ALA A 193 -34.67 1.62 -1.15
CA ALA A 193 -33.65 0.71 -0.62
C ALA A 193 -32.25 1.35 -0.66
N LEU A 194 -31.88 2.03 -1.76
CA LEU A 194 -30.60 2.74 -1.85
C LEU A 194 -30.50 3.90 -0.84
N ASP A 195 -31.58 4.65 -0.63
CA ASP A 195 -31.61 5.73 0.37
C ASP A 195 -31.53 5.18 1.80
N LEU A 196 -32.19 4.05 2.08
CA LEU A 196 -32.10 3.34 3.36
C LEU A 196 -30.68 2.82 3.61
N ILE A 197 -30.06 2.18 2.62
CA ILE A 197 -28.66 1.72 2.69
C ILE A 197 -27.73 2.89 2.95
N ALA A 198 -27.92 4.02 2.25
CA ALA A 198 -27.10 5.21 2.43
C ALA A 198 -27.28 5.86 3.81
N GLY A 199 -28.48 5.77 4.40
CA GLY A 199 -28.76 6.17 5.78
C GLY A 199 -28.06 5.26 6.80
N ILE A 200 -28.12 3.95 6.61
CA ILE A 200 -27.42 2.95 7.44
C ILE A 200 -25.90 3.19 7.39
N MET A 201 -25.33 3.42 6.20
CA MET A 201 -23.90 3.70 6.05
C MET A 201 -23.45 4.92 6.86
N VAL A 202 -24.29 5.97 6.93
CA VAL A 202 -24.00 7.18 7.70
C VAL A 202 -24.10 6.93 9.20
N LEU A 203 -25.18 6.27 9.67
CA LEU A 203 -25.37 5.94 11.09
C LEU A 203 -24.21 5.16 11.68
N HIS A 204 -23.56 4.32 10.87
CA HIS A 204 -22.41 3.55 11.31
C HIS A 204 -21.07 4.30 11.16
N SER A 205 -20.97 5.46 10.49
CA SER A 205 -19.66 6.08 10.16
C SER A 205 -18.84 6.40 11.41
N ASP A 206 -17.52 6.24 11.32
CA ASP A 206 -16.59 6.51 12.41
C ASP A 206 -16.70 7.98 12.88
N TRP A 207 -17.10 8.90 12.00
CA TRP A 207 -17.42 10.29 12.33
C TRP A 207 -18.50 10.45 13.39
N ILE A 208 -19.55 9.62 13.36
CA ILE A 208 -20.62 9.69 14.36
C ILE A 208 -20.10 9.21 15.72
N VAL A 209 -19.24 8.20 15.75
CA VAL A 209 -18.59 7.74 16.99
C VAL A 209 -17.74 8.87 17.60
N VAL A 210 -16.98 9.59 16.78
CA VAL A 210 -16.19 10.75 17.22
C VAL A 210 -17.10 11.89 17.70
N ALA A 211 -18.14 12.24 16.94
CA ALA A 211 -19.08 13.31 17.29
C ALA A 211 -19.83 13.02 18.60
N LEU A 212 -20.27 11.78 18.81
CA LEU A 212 -20.95 11.33 20.02
C LEU A 212 -20.05 11.33 21.25
N THR A 213 -18.75 11.08 21.07
CA THR A 213 -17.78 11.05 22.17
C THR A 213 -17.16 12.41 22.49
N LYS A 214 -17.21 13.37 21.56
CA LYS A 214 -16.76 14.75 21.78
C LYS A 214 -17.73 15.57 22.65
N SER A 215 -18.96 15.09 22.86
CA SER A 215 -19.94 15.79 23.71
C SER A 215 -19.51 15.81 25.17
N ASP A 216 -19.44 16.99 25.78
CA ASP A 216 -19.03 17.20 27.18
C ASP A 216 -20.01 16.56 28.20
N HIS A 217 -21.25 16.25 27.76
CA HIS A 217 -22.26 15.57 28.55
C HIS A 217 -22.90 14.40 27.77
N PRO A 218 -22.24 13.24 27.71
CA PRO A 218 -22.78 12.08 27.00
C PRO A 218 -23.94 11.46 27.78
N SER A 219 -25.15 11.47 27.20
CA SER A 219 -26.30 10.78 27.76
C SER A 219 -26.10 9.26 27.75
N TRP A 220 -26.87 8.53 28.57
CA TRP A 220 -26.79 7.06 28.59
C TRP A 220 -27.06 6.45 27.20
N PHE A 221 -27.92 7.10 26.41
CA PHE A 221 -28.26 6.69 25.05
C PHE A 221 -27.07 6.86 24.10
N THR A 222 -26.33 7.97 24.16
CA THR A 222 -25.17 8.17 23.27
C THR A 222 -24.01 7.24 23.62
N LYS A 223 -23.81 6.91 24.91
CA LYS A 223 -22.82 5.91 25.34
C LYS A 223 -23.19 4.49 24.89
N THR A 224 -24.46 4.13 25.01
CA THR A 224 -24.94 2.82 24.56
C THR A 224 -24.89 2.71 23.05
N LEU A 225 -25.30 3.75 22.33
CA LEU A 225 -25.25 3.83 20.88
C LEU A 225 -23.81 3.75 20.36
N SER A 226 -22.85 4.50 20.94
CA SER A 226 -21.45 4.43 20.52
C SER A 226 -20.86 3.03 20.73
N ARG A 227 -21.17 2.36 21.86
CA ARG A 227 -20.72 1.00 22.12
C ARG A 227 -21.32 -0.01 21.15
N VAL A 228 -22.63 0.07 20.88
CA VAL A 228 -23.32 -0.79 19.92
C VAL A 228 -22.80 -0.58 18.51
N LEU A 229 -22.56 0.68 18.11
CA LEU A 229 -21.93 1.00 16.84
C LEU A 229 -20.54 0.35 16.78
N ILE A 230 -19.66 0.55 17.77
CA ILE A 230 -18.31 -0.03 17.79
C ILE A 230 -18.32 -1.57 17.75
N ASP A 231 -19.16 -2.22 18.56
CA ASP A 231 -19.30 -3.68 18.59
C ASP A 231 -19.85 -4.25 17.26
N TRP A 232 -20.63 -3.46 16.52
CA TRP A 232 -21.08 -3.78 15.17
C TRP A 232 -20.07 -3.41 14.07
N VAL A 233 -19.07 -2.57 14.36
CA VAL A 233 -18.34 -1.79 13.34
C VAL A 233 -17.04 -2.41 12.86
N ARG A 234 -16.31 -3.26 13.59
CA ARG A 234 -14.97 -3.64 13.06
C ARG A 234 -14.31 -4.95 13.41
N TRP A 235 -14.36 -5.43 14.65
CA TRP A 235 -13.54 -6.60 15.03
C TRP A 235 -14.38 -7.78 15.54
N PRO A 236 -14.54 -8.85 14.75
CA PRO A 236 -14.92 -10.12 15.35
C PRO A 236 -13.74 -10.55 16.24
N LYS A 237 -13.96 -10.56 17.55
CA LYS A 237 -13.00 -11.07 18.57
C LYS A 237 -12.59 -12.55 18.38
N ASN A 238 -12.93 -13.18 17.25
CA ASN A 238 -12.53 -14.53 16.88
C ASN A 238 -12.58 -14.75 15.35
N PRO A 239 -11.44 -14.76 14.63
CA PRO A 239 -11.40 -14.98 13.18
C PRO A 239 -11.76 -16.42 12.74
N GLY A 240 -11.90 -17.37 13.68
CA GLY A 240 -12.07 -18.80 13.37
C GLY A 240 -13.49 -19.32 13.14
N LYS A 241 -14.56 -18.56 13.44
CA LYS A 241 -15.96 -19.06 13.29
C LYS A 241 -16.59 -18.59 12.00
N LYS A 242 -16.70 -19.49 11.01
CA LYS A 242 -17.46 -19.28 9.77
C LYS A 242 -18.96 -19.13 10.09
N ARG A 243 -19.43 -17.89 10.26
CA ARG A 243 -20.86 -17.56 10.15
C ARG A 243 -21.24 -17.46 8.66
N CYS A 244 -22.30 -18.14 8.24
CA CYS A 244 -22.95 -17.96 6.94
C CYS A 244 -23.55 -16.55 6.82
N PHE A 245 -23.61 -16.02 5.60
CA PHE A 245 -24.16 -14.72 5.17
C PHE A 245 -24.79 -13.86 6.29
N SER A 246 -24.06 -12.87 6.77
CA SER A 246 -24.55 -11.86 7.72
C SER A 246 -24.28 -10.47 7.17
N PHE A 247 -25.22 -9.55 7.35
CA PHE A 247 -25.10 -8.13 7.00
C PHE A 247 -23.81 -7.49 7.56
N GLY A 248 -23.31 -7.99 8.70
CA GLY A 248 -22.02 -7.61 9.28
C GLY A 248 -20.81 -7.93 8.39
N LYS A 249 -20.81 -9.03 7.62
CA LYS A 249 -19.72 -9.34 6.66
C LYS A 249 -19.71 -8.37 5.48
N ILE A 250 -20.90 -7.99 4.99
CA ILE A 250 -21.05 -7.03 3.89
C ILE A 250 -20.57 -5.64 4.35
N MET A 251 -20.94 -5.22 5.57
CA MET A 251 -20.42 -3.96 6.13
C MET A 251 -18.92 -4.00 6.43
N ASN A 252 -18.36 -5.16 6.82
CA ASN A 252 -16.92 -5.32 6.99
C ASN A 252 -16.18 -5.18 5.64
N ILE A 253 -16.70 -5.78 4.57
CA ILE A 253 -16.14 -5.64 3.20
C ILE A 253 -16.22 -4.18 2.70
N VAL A 254 -17.26 -3.44 3.09
CA VAL A 254 -17.44 -2.03 2.71
C VAL A 254 -16.52 -1.08 3.52
N ARG A 255 -15.91 -1.55 4.63
CA ARG A 255 -15.18 -0.69 5.59
C ARG A 255 -13.73 -1.07 5.88
N LEU A 256 -13.34 -2.32 5.68
CA LEU A 256 -11.93 -2.71 5.63
C LEU A 256 -11.34 -2.16 4.34
N ARG A 257 -10.81 -0.94 4.43
CA ARG A 257 -10.21 -0.24 3.27
C ARG A 257 -8.82 -0.74 2.94
N TRP A 258 -8.19 -1.50 3.83
CA TRP A 258 -7.04 -2.31 3.52
C TRP A 258 -7.38 -3.77 3.79
N CYS A 259 -7.19 -4.63 2.80
CA CYS A 259 -7.56 -6.05 2.88
C CYS A 259 -6.46 -6.93 3.51
N GLU A 260 -5.50 -6.34 4.23
CA GLU A 260 -4.32 -7.02 4.81
C GLU A 260 -3.70 -8.02 3.83
N SER A 261 -3.60 -7.63 2.55
CA SER A 261 -3.08 -8.49 1.50
C SER A 261 -2.24 -7.70 0.51
N LEU A 262 -1.24 -8.38 -0.04
CA LEU A 262 -0.26 -7.84 -0.96
C LEU A 262 -0.40 -8.53 -2.32
N SER A 263 -0.34 -7.73 -3.36
CA SER A 263 -0.26 -8.23 -4.73
C SER A 263 1.21 -8.55 -5.06
N LYS A 264 1.46 -9.77 -5.51
CA LYS A 264 2.76 -10.28 -5.90
C LYS A 264 2.87 -10.40 -7.41
N TYR A 265 4.01 -9.99 -7.95
CA TYR A 265 4.37 -10.20 -9.35
C TYR A 265 5.82 -10.67 -9.44
N ASN A 266 6.08 -11.73 -10.21
CA ASN A 266 7.40 -12.36 -10.28
C ASN A 266 7.93 -12.45 -11.71
N LEU A 267 9.15 -11.97 -11.93
CA LEU A 267 9.75 -11.87 -13.27
C LEU A 267 10.07 -13.24 -13.88
N ILE A 268 10.67 -14.15 -13.11
CA ILE A 268 11.07 -15.48 -13.60
C ILE A 268 9.80 -16.28 -13.96
N ASN A 269 8.80 -16.27 -13.08
CA ASN A 269 7.51 -16.90 -13.33
C ASN A 269 6.83 -16.35 -14.60
N TYR A 270 6.88 -15.04 -14.83
CA TYR A 270 6.38 -14.40 -16.05
C TYR A 270 7.10 -14.93 -17.30
N CYS A 271 8.44 -15.06 -17.25
CA CYS A 271 9.26 -15.51 -18.37
C CYS A 271 9.09 -17.00 -18.69
N LEU A 272 8.86 -17.84 -17.67
CA LEU A 272 8.63 -19.28 -17.83
C LEU A 272 7.24 -19.60 -18.40
N HIS A 273 6.26 -18.73 -18.18
CA HIS A 273 4.89 -18.93 -18.62
C HIS A 273 4.44 -17.87 -19.64
N PRO A 274 5.10 -17.77 -20.82
CA PRO A 274 4.76 -16.76 -21.81
C PRO A 274 3.32 -16.92 -22.32
N ARG A 275 2.75 -15.82 -22.80
CA ARG A 275 1.41 -15.82 -23.41
C ARG A 275 1.40 -16.52 -24.76
N SER A 276 0.22 -17.01 -25.14
CA SER A 276 -0.06 -17.34 -26.55
C SER A 276 0.14 -16.09 -27.40
N LYS A 277 0.88 -16.23 -28.51
CA LYS A 277 1.16 -15.13 -29.45
C LYS A 277 -0.12 -14.51 -30.00
N TRP A 278 -1.13 -15.35 -30.28
CA TRP A 278 -2.45 -14.91 -30.76
C TRP A 278 -3.17 -14.05 -29.72
N LEU A 279 -3.24 -14.53 -28.46
CA LEU A 279 -3.92 -13.81 -27.38
C LEU A 279 -3.26 -12.45 -27.08
N LYS A 280 -1.93 -12.38 -27.21
CA LYS A 280 -1.17 -11.13 -27.06
C LYS A 280 -1.46 -10.15 -28.19
N ALA A 281 -1.56 -10.63 -29.43
CA ALA A 281 -1.85 -9.79 -30.59
C ALA A 281 -3.27 -9.22 -30.53
N THR A 282 -4.27 -10.04 -30.19
CA THR A 282 -5.68 -9.62 -30.13
C THR A 282 -5.94 -8.64 -29.00
N ILE A 283 -5.46 -8.90 -27.79
CA ILE A 283 -5.68 -8.03 -26.63
C ILE A 283 -4.85 -6.74 -26.72
N GLY A 284 -3.71 -6.80 -27.40
CA GLY A 284 -2.90 -5.63 -27.74
C GLY A 284 -3.66 -4.61 -28.59
N ILE A 285 -4.52 -5.05 -29.51
CA ILE A 285 -5.36 -4.15 -30.33
C ILE A 285 -6.30 -3.33 -29.45
N PHE A 286 -6.81 -3.91 -28.35
CA PHE A 286 -7.69 -3.21 -27.42
C PHE A 286 -6.95 -2.43 -26.32
N GLY A 287 -5.61 -2.49 -26.27
CA GLY A 287 -4.82 -1.83 -25.21
C GLY A 287 -4.95 -2.48 -23.83
N LEU A 288 -5.51 -3.69 -23.72
CA LEU A 288 -5.82 -4.36 -22.46
C LEU A 288 -4.70 -5.28 -21.93
N ASN A 289 -3.47 -5.14 -22.45
CA ASN A 289 -2.35 -6.01 -22.10
C ASN A 289 -2.08 -6.06 -20.59
N ASN A 290 -2.08 -4.91 -19.92
CA ASN A 290 -1.81 -4.81 -18.49
C ASN A 290 -2.92 -5.44 -17.64
N LEU A 291 -4.19 -5.30 -18.05
CA LEU A 291 -5.31 -5.93 -17.35
C LEU A 291 -5.24 -7.46 -17.43
N LEU A 292 -4.88 -7.97 -18.60
CA LEU A 292 -4.68 -9.40 -18.82
C LEU A 292 -3.44 -9.92 -18.06
N ASP A 293 -2.40 -9.08 -17.88
CA ASP A 293 -1.18 -9.47 -17.15
C ASP A 293 -1.51 -9.52 -15.66
N GLY A 294 -2.32 -8.55 -15.20
CA GLY A 294 -2.99 -8.56 -13.91
C GLY A 294 -3.69 -9.89 -13.63
N MET A 295 -4.60 -10.32 -14.52
CA MET A 295 -5.38 -11.53 -14.29
C MET A 295 -4.55 -12.83 -14.28
N LYS A 296 -3.45 -12.91 -15.04
CA LYS A 296 -2.66 -14.15 -15.18
C LYS A 296 -1.50 -14.25 -14.18
N TYR A 297 -0.81 -13.14 -13.95
CA TYR A 297 0.49 -13.15 -13.26
C TYR A 297 0.44 -12.52 -11.87
N VAL A 298 -0.55 -11.68 -11.57
CA VAL A 298 -0.71 -11.12 -10.23
C VAL A 298 -1.40 -12.14 -9.34
N LYS A 299 -0.75 -12.45 -8.21
CA LYS A 299 -1.33 -13.25 -7.13
C LYS A 299 -1.50 -12.37 -5.90
N THR A 300 -2.44 -12.72 -5.04
CA THR A 300 -2.64 -12.01 -3.76
C THR A 300 -2.23 -12.94 -2.62
N GLU A 301 -1.46 -12.43 -1.66
CA GLU A 301 -1.09 -13.13 -0.43
C GLU A 301 -1.37 -12.27 0.79
N ASN A 302 -1.60 -12.92 1.93
CA ASN A 302 -1.89 -12.23 3.17
C ASN A 302 -0.64 -11.51 3.70
N PHE A 303 -0.85 -10.33 4.25
CA PHE A 303 0.17 -9.55 4.92
C PHE A 303 0.54 -10.22 6.25
N THR A 304 1.76 -10.75 6.34
CA THR A 304 2.22 -11.51 7.50
C THR A 304 2.50 -10.61 8.70
N ILE A 305 2.40 -11.18 9.91
CA ILE A 305 2.73 -10.48 11.16
C ILE A 305 4.23 -10.16 11.19
N ASP A 306 5.08 -11.11 10.77
CA ASP A 306 6.53 -10.91 10.74
C ASP A 306 6.95 -9.74 9.84
N LEU A 307 6.30 -9.59 8.68
CA LEU A 307 6.56 -8.47 7.78
C LEU A 307 6.11 -7.13 8.40
N ARG A 308 4.97 -7.12 9.09
CA ARG A 308 4.47 -5.95 9.82
C ARG A 308 5.47 -5.50 10.88
N ASP A 309 5.98 -6.45 11.66
CA ASP A 309 6.94 -6.23 12.74
C ASP A 309 8.29 -5.77 12.18
N LEU A 310 8.74 -6.38 11.08
CA LEU A 310 9.95 -6.00 10.38
C LEU A 310 9.90 -4.53 9.91
N ILE A 311 8.85 -4.16 9.18
CA ILE A 311 8.68 -2.78 8.66
C ILE A 311 8.64 -1.79 9.82
N PHE A 312 7.83 -2.08 10.85
CA PHE A 312 7.65 -1.15 11.96
C PHE A 312 8.91 -0.96 12.81
N GLU A 313 9.62 -2.04 13.13
CA GLU A 313 10.84 -1.95 13.94
C GLU A 313 11.98 -1.25 13.19
N GLU A 314 12.12 -1.46 11.88
CA GLU A 314 13.11 -0.74 11.08
C GLU A 314 12.78 0.76 10.99
N LEU A 315 11.51 1.11 10.82
CA LEU A 315 11.06 2.51 10.86
C LEU A 315 11.27 3.14 12.24
N LYS A 316 11.02 2.40 13.34
CA LYS A 316 11.31 2.88 14.70
C LYS A 316 12.79 3.11 14.92
N LYS A 317 13.64 2.21 14.45
CA LYS A 317 15.10 2.35 14.54
C LYS A 317 15.58 3.61 13.81
N LYS A 318 15.13 3.81 12.56
CA LYS A 318 15.40 5.02 11.78
C LYS A 318 14.87 6.28 12.46
N SER A 319 13.65 6.23 12.98
CA SER A 319 13.04 7.34 13.70
C SER A 319 13.91 7.76 14.89
N LYS A 320 14.38 6.82 15.72
CA LYS A 320 15.26 7.11 16.88
C LYS A 320 16.61 7.74 16.49
N GLN A 321 17.08 7.52 15.26
CA GLN A 321 18.32 8.09 14.75
C GLN A 321 18.11 9.45 14.08
N ALA A 322 16.86 9.80 13.74
CA ALA A 322 16.48 11.03 13.02
C ALA A 322 16.19 12.21 13.97
N ASP A 323 17.16 12.57 14.81
CA ASP A 323 17.03 13.71 15.72
C ASP A 323 17.43 15.05 15.06
N ASP A 324 18.43 15.03 14.18
CA ASP A 324 18.85 16.20 13.42
C ASP A 324 18.30 16.21 11.99
N LEU A 325 18.24 17.41 11.40
CA LEU A 325 17.65 17.63 10.07
C LEU A 325 18.46 16.96 8.94
N GLU A 326 19.78 16.85 9.08
CA GLU A 326 20.67 16.32 8.07
C GLU A 326 20.59 14.80 8.02
N THR A 327 20.71 14.13 9.17
CA THR A 327 20.49 12.70 9.33
C THR A 327 19.07 12.31 8.93
N THR A 328 18.06 13.13 9.23
CA THR A 328 16.69 12.89 8.76
C THR A 328 16.62 12.87 7.22
N LYS A 329 17.29 13.80 6.55
CA LYS A 329 17.34 13.85 5.07
C LYS A 329 18.09 12.67 4.48
N GLU A 330 19.20 12.27 5.08
CA GLU A 330 19.96 11.10 4.66
C GLU A 330 19.13 9.82 4.79
N ILE A 331 18.56 9.57 5.98
CA ILE A 331 17.70 8.38 6.25
C ILE A 331 16.53 8.30 5.29
N PHE A 332 15.93 9.44 4.93
CA PHE A 332 14.79 9.54 4.05
C PHE A 332 15.14 9.36 2.57
N SER A 333 16.32 9.82 2.15
CA SER A 333 16.77 9.75 0.76
C SER A 333 17.47 8.43 0.43
N ALA A 334 17.80 7.64 1.45
CA ALA A 334 18.50 6.38 1.30
C ALA A 334 17.60 5.31 0.63
N ARG A 335 18.21 4.52 -0.26
CA ARG A 335 17.57 3.49 -1.12
C ARG A 335 18.00 2.06 -0.74
N GLY A 336 18.68 1.91 0.38
CA GLY A 336 19.29 0.69 0.92
C GLY A 336 20.75 0.93 1.33
N ASP A 337 21.34 2.06 0.92
CA ASP A 337 22.70 2.44 1.21
C ASP A 337 22.94 2.74 2.69
N TRP A 338 21.94 3.27 3.41
CA TRP A 338 22.02 3.46 4.86
C TRP A 338 22.23 2.11 5.56
N ILE A 339 21.41 1.12 5.22
CA ILE A 339 21.52 -0.23 5.77
C ILE A 339 22.85 -0.87 5.41
N LEU A 340 23.26 -0.82 4.14
CA LEU A 340 24.51 -1.44 3.69
C LEU A 340 25.75 -0.83 4.37
N ARG A 341 25.76 0.49 4.61
CA ARG A 341 26.82 1.15 5.38
C ARG A 341 26.79 0.70 6.85
N SER A 342 25.60 0.67 7.47
CA SER A 342 25.45 0.27 8.87
C SER A 342 25.85 -1.19 9.14
N GLU A 343 25.59 -2.09 8.18
CA GLU A 343 25.88 -3.52 8.26
C GLU A 343 27.27 -3.89 7.71
N ARG A 344 28.07 -2.89 7.29
CA ARG A 344 29.43 -3.01 6.72
C ARG A 344 29.50 -3.87 5.44
N CYS A 345 28.51 -3.74 4.56
CA CYS A 345 28.44 -4.42 3.26
C CYS A 345 28.62 -3.43 2.11
N THR A 346 29.77 -2.73 2.09
CA THR A 346 30.07 -1.67 1.11
C THR A 346 30.15 -2.18 -0.32
N ASP A 347 30.54 -3.45 -0.52
CA ASP A 347 30.65 -4.07 -1.85
C ASP A 347 29.30 -4.15 -2.58
N LEU A 348 28.20 -4.10 -1.83
CA LEU A 348 26.84 -4.12 -2.38
C LEU A 348 26.32 -2.74 -2.78
N LEU A 349 27.00 -1.65 -2.38
CA LEU A 349 26.54 -0.27 -2.64
C LEU A 349 26.44 0.05 -4.13
N ARG A 350 27.31 -0.51 -4.97
CA ARG A 350 27.25 -0.34 -6.44
C ARG A 350 25.92 -0.77 -7.04
N TRP A 351 25.22 -1.71 -6.41
CA TRP A 351 23.94 -2.25 -6.89
C TRP A 351 22.72 -1.45 -6.40
N ILE A 352 22.94 -0.36 -5.65
CA ILE A 352 21.89 0.53 -5.12
C ILE A 352 22.21 1.99 -5.41
N SER A 353 23.37 2.47 -4.95
CA SER A 353 23.73 3.89 -4.98
C SER A 353 24.11 4.38 -6.37
N GLU A 354 24.81 3.55 -7.14
CA GLU A 354 25.33 3.91 -8.48
C GLU A 354 24.32 3.70 -9.60
N VAL A 355 23.16 3.09 -9.30
CA VAL A 355 22.10 2.78 -10.27
C VAL A 355 20.84 3.60 -10.01
N GLU A 356 19.99 3.71 -11.04
CA GLU A 356 18.66 4.29 -10.91
C GLU A 356 17.74 3.39 -10.06
N PHE A 357 16.66 3.95 -9.50
CA PHE A 357 15.82 3.22 -8.53
C PHE A 357 15.05 2.04 -9.14
N ASP A 358 14.58 2.14 -10.38
CA ASP A 358 13.98 1.00 -11.08
C ASP A 358 14.98 -0.10 -11.39
N GLU A 359 16.22 0.28 -11.70
CA GLU A 359 17.32 -0.65 -11.92
C GLU A 359 17.63 -1.43 -10.64
N SER A 360 17.74 -0.75 -9.49
CA SER A 360 17.90 -1.44 -8.20
C SER A 360 16.73 -2.36 -7.89
N LEU A 361 15.48 -1.94 -8.13
CA LEU A 361 14.31 -2.81 -7.93
C LEU A 361 14.37 -4.10 -8.75
N ILE A 362 14.71 -4.02 -10.03
CA ILE A 362 14.79 -5.21 -10.91
C ILE A 362 15.99 -6.08 -10.53
N LEU A 363 17.16 -5.48 -10.27
CA LEU A 363 18.38 -6.19 -9.86
C LEU A 363 18.15 -6.98 -8.57
N TRP A 364 17.67 -6.30 -7.52
CA TRP A 364 17.43 -6.92 -6.22
C TRP A 364 16.29 -7.92 -6.29
N HIS A 365 15.27 -7.71 -7.13
CA HIS A 365 14.19 -8.69 -7.30
C HIS A 365 14.72 -10.02 -7.84
N ILE A 366 15.46 -9.98 -8.95
CA ILE A 366 16.04 -11.18 -9.56
C ILE A 366 17.06 -11.81 -8.60
N ALA A 367 17.93 -11.02 -7.96
CA ALA A 367 18.91 -11.54 -7.02
C ALA A 367 18.24 -12.23 -5.81
N THR A 368 17.18 -11.63 -5.26
CA THR A 368 16.38 -12.21 -4.17
C THR A 368 15.76 -13.55 -4.60
N ASP A 369 15.21 -13.64 -5.81
CA ASP A 369 14.67 -14.89 -6.35
C ASP A 369 15.75 -15.98 -6.50
N LEU A 370 16.92 -15.62 -7.05
CA LEU A 370 18.04 -16.55 -7.22
C LEU A 370 18.52 -17.08 -5.86
N CYS A 371 18.65 -16.21 -4.86
CA CYS A 371 18.98 -16.59 -3.49
C CYS A 371 17.89 -17.46 -2.85
N TYR A 372 16.61 -17.10 -3.02
CA TYR A 372 15.46 -17.80 -2.41
C TYR A 372 15.39 -19.25 -2.85
N TYR A 373 15.38 -19.50 -4.16
CA TYR A 373 15.22 -20.83 -4.69
C TYR A 373 16.47 -21.71 -4.51
N THR A 374 17.68 -21.12 -4.51
CA THR A 374 18.88 -21.92 -4.20
C THR A 374 19.00 -22.28 -2.73
N ASP A 375 18.50 -21.43 -1.84
CA ASP A 375 18.41 -21.72 -0.42
C ASP A 375 17.47 -22.89 -0.13
N GLU A 376 16.31 -22.95 -0.81
CA GLU A 376 15.36 -24.08 -0.70
C GLU A 376 15.97 -25.41 -1.15
N VAL A 377 16.70 -25.41 -2.28
CA VAL A 377 17.38 -26.61 -2.77
C VAL A 377 18.41 -27.11 -1.75
N ASN A 378 19.21 -26.21 -1.17
CA ASN A 378 20.22 -26.57 -0.18
C ASN A 378 19.61 -27.12 1.11
N THR A 379 18.48 -26.57 1.58
CA THR A 379 17.77 -27.14 2.74
C THR A 379 17.20 -28.51 2.44
N ASN A 380 16.58 -28.68 1.27
CA ASN A 380 15.97 -29.96 0.87
C ASN A 380 17.02 -31.06 0.61
N ALA A 381 18.24 -30.69 0.20
CA ALA A 381 19.34 -31.62 -0.01
C ALA A 381 19.96 -32.14 1.31
N ASN A 382 19.93 -31.32 2.37
CA ASN A 382 20.46 -31.69 3.68
C ASN A 382 19.45 -32.53 4.51
N ASP A 383 18.14 -32.33 4.31
CA ASP A 383 17.06 -33.09 4.97
C ASP A 383 16.65 -34.36 4.17
N GLY A 384 17.59 -35.30 3.99
CA GLY A 384 17.38 -36.57 3.27
C GLY A 384 16.35 -37.56 3.87
N GLY A 385 15.29 -37.10 4.54
CA GLY A 385 14.23 -37.91 5.13
C GLY A 385 12.81 -37.37 4.83
N ASN A 386 12.06 -38.14 4.05
CA ASN A 386 10.60 -38.11 3.81
C ASN A 386 9.79 -36.79 3.99
N PRO A 387 9.14 -36.26 2.93
CA PRO A 387 8.25 -35.12 3.04
C PRO A 387 6.84 -35.58 3.45
N THR A 388 6.64 -35.88 4.72
CA THR A 388 5.29 -36.02 5.29
C THR A 388 5.18 -35.21 6.57
N ASN A 389 4.24 -34.25 6.52
CA ASN A 389 3.83 -33.31 7.56
C ASN A 389 4.58 -31.98 7.57
N LEU A 390 4.06 -31.05 6.77
CA LEU A 390 4.02 -29.63 7.13
C LEU A 390 3.26 -29.53 8.46
N GLY A 391 4.00 -29.58 9.56
CA GLY A 391 3.45 -29.59 10.90
C GLY A 391 4.56 -29.57 11.93
N SER A 392 4.86 -28.36 12.42
CA SER A 392 5.45 -28.10 13.73
C SER A 392 6.70 -28.94 14.08
N THR A 393 7.87 -28.54 13.60
CA THR A 393 9.09 -28.84 14.34
C THR A 393 9.26 -27.79 15.42
N ASN A 394 8.94 -28.17 16.65
CA ASN A 394 9.32 -27.45 17.86
C ASN A 394 10.86 -27.44 17.93
N SER A 395 11.46 -26.30 17.64
CA SER A 395 12.79 -25.95 18.16
C SER A 395 12.63 -24.62 18.87
N ASP A 396 12.78 -24.65 20.19
CA ASP A 396 12.63 -23.51 21.11
C ASP A 396 13.75 -22.48 20.91
N ASN A 397 13.68 -21.71 19.81
CA ASN A 397 14.46 -20.49 19.61
C ASN A 397 13.48 -19.35 19.29
N GLU A 398 13.22 -18.52 20.29
CA GLU A 398 12.14 -17.53 20.37
C GLU A 398 12.31 -16.29 19.46
N ASP A 399 13.26 -16.29 18.50
CA ASP A 399 13.66 -15.07 17.76
C ASP A 399 13.88 -15.25 16.23
N ASN A 400 13.45 -16.35 15.61
CA ASN A 400 13.71 -16.55 14.18
C ASN A 400 12.65 -15.86 13.30
N LYS A 401 12.67 -14.52 13.26
CA LYS A 401 11.91 -13.73 12.26
C LYS A 401 12.18 -14.30 10.88
N ASP A 402 11.12 -14.61 10.14
CA ASP A 402 11.24 -15.12 8.77
C ASP A 402 11.59 -14.01 7.78
N TYR A 403 12.86 -13.57 7.84
CA TYR A 403 13.43 -12.59 6.95
C TYR A 403 13.40 -13.07 5.49
N LYS A 404 13.43 -14.38 5.26
CA LYS A 404 13.42 -14.99 3.92
C LYS A 404 12.07 -14.78 3.25
N GLU A 405 10.98 -15.19 3.90
CA GLU A 405 9.62 -15.00 3.36
C GLU A 405 9.26 -13.52 3.26
N SER A 406 9.63 -12.72 4.26
CA SER A 406 9.42 -11.26 4.23
C SER A 406 10.15 -10.60 3.06
N SER A 407 11.39 -11.02 2.77
CA SER A 407 12.18 -10.53 1.62
C SER A 407 11.52 -10.89 0.29
N LYS A 408 11.06 -12.14 0.15
CA LYS A 408 10.41 -12.61 -1.07
C LYS A 408 9.11 -11.85 -1.33
N LEU A 409 8.30 -11.67 -0.29
CA LEU A 409 7.02 -10.96 -0.35
C LEU A 409 7.20 -9.48 -0.71
N LEU A 410 8.16 -8.78 -0.09
CA LEU A 410 8.47 -7.39 -0.43
C LEU A 410 9.04 -7.24 -1.85
N SER A 411 9.93 -8.14 -2.26
CA SER A 411 10.50 -8.19 -3.61
C SER A 411 9.41 -8.32 -4.68
N ASP A 412 8.48 -9.27 -4.52
CA ASP A 412 7.38 -9.49 -5.47
C ASP A 412 6.37 -8.33 -5.44
N TYR A 413 6.17 -7.69 -4.28
CA TYR A 413 5.28 -6.54 -4.13
C TYR A 413 5.83 -5.28 -4.81
N LEU A 414 7.10 -4.93 -4.61
CA LEU A 414 7.69 -3.76 -5.26
C LEU A 414 7.83 -3.95 -6.77
N LEU A 415 8.09 -5.16 -7.25
CA LEU A 415 8.02 -5.43 -8.70
C LEU A 415 6.58 -5.29 -9.22
N TYR A 416 5.57 -5.75 -8.46
CA TYR A 416 4.17 -5.51 -8.80
C TYR A 416 3.87 -4.02 -8.93
N LEU A 417 4.35 -3.18 -8.01
CA LEU A 417 4.19 -1.73 -8.10
C LEU A 417 4.83 -1.17 -9.37
N LEU A 418 6.05 -1.59 -9.71
CA LEU A 418 6.77 -1.15 -10.91
C LEU A 418 6.01 -1.44 -12.20
N ILE A 419 5.35 -2.59 -12.30
CA ILE A 419 4.70 -3.04 -13.54
C ILE A 419 3.22 -2.67 -13.60
N MET A 420 2.46 -2.90 -12.53
CA MET A 420 0.99 -2.74 -12.51
C MET A 420 0.54 -1.38 -12.02
N GLN A 421 1.35 -0.70 -11.21
CA GLN A 421 0.98 0.55 -10.55
C GLN A 421 2.11 1.58 -10.62
N SER A 422 2.77 1.62 -11.78
CA SER A 422 3.91 2.49 -12.06
C SER A 422 3.67 3.98 -11.75
N THR A 423 2.42 4.44 -11.75
CA THR A 423 2.05 5.79 -11.32
C THR A 423 2.42 6.09 -9.86
N MET A 424 2.45 5.08 -8.98
CA MET A 424 2.94 5.24 -7.60
C MET A 424 4.47 5.35 -7.53
N LEU A 425 5.18 4.90 -8.57
CA LEU A 425 6.63 5.00 -8.71
C LEU A 425 6.99 6.02 -9.79
N SER A 426 6.22 7.13 -9.85
CA SER A 426 6.12 8.06 -10.99
C SER A 426 7.45 8.59 -11.54
N THR A 427 8.49 8.68 -10.72
CA THR A 427 9.85 9.09 -11.14
C THR A 427 10.51 8.08 -12.08
N VAL A 428 10.04 6.83 -12.10
CA VAL A 428 10.75 5.72 -12.76
C VAL A 428 9.86 4.83 -13.62
N ALA A 429 8.58 5.18 -13.74
CA ALA A 429 7.55 4.40 -14.43
C ALA A 429 7.90 4.04 -15.88
N GLY A 430 8.44 4.98 -16.66
CA GLY A 430 8.72 4.77 -18.08
C GLY A 430 9.97 3.93 -18.35
N ILE A 431 11.08 4.27 -17.69
CA ILE A 431 12.37 3.61 -17.90
C ILE A 431 12.35 2.19 -17.28
N GLY A 432 11.69 2.02 -16.14
CA GLY A 432 11.59 0.73 -15.47
C GLY A 432 10.84 -0.32 -16.28
N GLN A 433 9.77 0.08 -16.99
CA GLN A 433 9.06 -0.82 -17.90
C GLN A 433 9.92 -1.26 -19.09
N ILE A 434 10.80 -0.37 -19.59
CA ILE A 434 11.75 -0.71 -20.67
C ILE A 434 12.78 -1.71 -20.16
N ARG A 435 13.43 -1.44 -19.02
CA ARG A 435 14.38 -2.36 -18.37
C ARG A 435 13.74 -3.72 -18.09
N PHE A 436 12.51 -3.74 -17.57
CA PHE A 436 11.76 -4.97 -17.32
C PHE A 436 11.51 -5.76 -18.62
N ARG A 437 11.12 -5.07 -19.70
CA ARG A 437 10.85 -5.70 -21.00
C ARG A 437 12.12 -6.31 -21.60
N ASP A 438 13.23 -5.58 -21.57
CA ASP A 438 14.53 -6.05 -22.10
C ASP A 438 15.05 -7.23 -21.27
N THR A 439 14.96 -7.13 -19.94
CA THR A 439 15.32 -8.21 -19.02
C THR A 439 14.47 -9.46 -19.20
N SER A 440 13.15 -9.28 -19.39
CA SER A 440 12.25 -10.40 -19.70
C SER A 440 12.56 -11.03 -21.05
N ALA A 441 12.93 -10.24 -22.05
CA ALA A 441 13.30 -10.74 -23.37
C ALA A 441 14.62 -11.54 -23.33
N GLU A 442 15.62 -11.06 -22.60
CA GLU A 442 16.87 -11.79 -22.37
C GLU A 442 16.60 -13.11 -21.63
N ALA A 443 15.86 -13.08 -20.53
CA ALA A 443 15.52 -14.27 -19.76
C ALA A 443 14.76 -15.30 -20.62
N GLN A 444 13.77 -14.88 -21.39
CA GLN A 444 13.05 -15.76 -22.32
C GLN A 444 13.97 -16.37 -23.40
N LYS A 445 14.91 -15.58 -23.95
CA LYS A 445 15.89 -16.07 -24.91
C LYS A 445 16.81 -17.10 -24.27
N PHE A 446 17.29 -16.81 -23.06
CA PHE A 446 18.14 -17.69 -22.28
C PHE A 446 17.44 -19.02 -21.98
N PHE A 447 16.21 -18.99 -21.46
CA PHE A 447 15.44 -20.20 -21.18
C PHE A 447 15.16 -20.99 -22.45
N ARG A 448 14.80 -20.36 -23.58
CA ARG A 448 14.65 -21.09 -24.84
C ARG A 448 15.96 -21.78 -25.27
N GLY A 449 17.09 -21.10 -25.15
CA GLY A 449 18.40 -21.65 -25.53
C GLY A 449 18.87 -22.79 -24.61
N SER A 450 18.77 -22.63 -23.30
CA SER A 450 19.23 -23.63 -22.31
C SER A 450 18.34 -24.88 -22.26
N ILE A 451 17.04 -24.72 -22.52
CA ILE A 451 16.09 -25.84 -22.66
C ILE A 451 16.42 -26.68 -23.90
N MET A 452 16.82 -26.02 -25.00
CA MET A 452 17.20 -26.72 -26.23
C MET A 452 18.54 -27.49 -26.09
N THR A 453 19.49 -27.01 -25.28
CA THR A 453 20.80 -27.68 -25.09
C THR A 453 20.78 -28.83 -24.07
N LYS A 454 19.92 -28.77 -23.04
CA LYS A 454 19.72 -29.87 -22.07
C LYS A 454 18.73 -30.96 -22.55
N SER A 455 18.26 -30.89 -23.80
CA SER A 455 17.37 -31.85 -24.47
C SER A 455 18.03 -33.22 -24.80
N LYS A 456 18.82 -33.76 -23.88
CA LYS A 456 18.95 -35.23 -23.71
C LYS A 456 18.30 -35.73 -22.41
N GLY A 457 17.76 -34.83 -21.57
CA GLY A 457 17.03 -35.18 -20.34
C GLY A 457 15.83 -34.29 -20.01
N TRP A 458 15.49 -33.30 -20.85
CA TRP A 458 14.29 -32.48 -20.66
C TRP A 458 13.10 -33.11 -21.38
N ASN A 459 12.08 -33.54 -20.64
CA ASN A 459 10.79 -33.88 -21.24
C ASN A 459 10.13 -32.59 -21.75
N ILE A 460 10.15 -32.39 -23.08
CA ILE A 460 9.61 -31.25 -23.84
C ILE A 460 8.06 -31.26 -23.82
N CYS A 461 7.43 -31.33 -22.65
CA CYS A 461 5.96 -31.36 -22.58
C CYS A 461 5.33 -29.97 -22.41
N CYS A 462 6.03 -29.02 -21.79
CA CYS A 462 5.39 -27.78 -21.31
C CYS A 462 5.44 -26.57 -22.26
N LEU A 463 6.13 -26.66 -23.41
CA LEU A 463 6.31 -25.51 -24.33
C LEU A 463 5.73 -25.70 -25.73
N ASN A 464 5.28 -26.90 -26.10
CA ASN A 464 4.62 -27.14 -27.40
C ASN A 464 3.09 -27.02 -27.28
N PHE A 465 2.61 -25.79 -27.40
CA PHE A 465 1.19 -25.44 -27.31
C PHE A 465 0.31 -26.07 -28.42
N GLY A 466 0.90 -26.53 -29.53
CA GLY A 466 0.15 -27.02 -30.69
C GLY A 466 -0.53 -28.38 -30.51
N LYS A 467 -0.01 -29.26 -29.64
CA LYS A 467 -0.53 -30.64 -29.50
C LYS A 467 -1.56 -30.84 -28.39
N CYS A 468 -1.76 -29.85 -27.50
CA CYS A 468 -2.67 -30.00 -26.36
C CYS A 468 -4.08 -29.45 -26.57
N PHE A 469 -4.35 -28.70 -27.65
CA PHE A 469 -5.62 -27.97 -27.79
C PHE A 469 -6.41 -28.24 -29.08
N TYR A 470 -5.79 -28.72 -30.14
CA TYR A 470 -6.52 -29.18 -31.33
C TYR A 470 -6.35 -30.69 -31.45
N GLY A 471 -7.36 -31.43 -30.97
CA GLY A 471 -7.68 -32.69 -31.62
C GLY A 471 -8.17 -32.37 -33.02
N ASN A 472 -7.57 -32.99 -34.03
CA ASN A 472 -8.27 -33.54 -35.18
C ASN A 472 -7.34 -34.53 -35.91
N GLU A 473 -7.88 -35.75 -36.05
CA GLU A 473 -7.86 -36.68 -37.18
C GLU A 473 -7.22 -36.16 -38.49
N SER A 474 -6.55 -36.93 -39.36
CA SER A 474 -6.17 -38.33 -39.49
C SER A 474 -5.17 -38.37 -40.63
N GLU A 475 -4.09 -39.15 -40.57
CA GLU A 475 -3.50 -39.71 -41.80
C GLU A 475 -2.76 -41.01 -41.49
N VAL A 476 -3.09 -42.00 -42.31
CA VAL A 476 -2.69 -43.41 -42.23
C VAL A 476 -1.26 -43.56 -42.72
N GLY A 477 -0.46 -44.31 -41.96
CA GLY A 477 0.73 -45.00 -42.46
C GLY A 477 2.07 -44.32 -42.17
N GLN A 478 2.69 -44.65 -41.04
CA GLN A 478 4.05 -45.23 -40.97
C GLN A 478 4.50 -45.42 -39.50
N SER A 479 4.79 -46.67 -39.17
CA SER A 479 5.60 -47.24 -38.08
C SER A 479 5.90 -46.40 -36.82
N GLN A 480 5.18 -46.75 -35.75
CA GLN A 480 5.65 -46.96 -34.36
C GLN A 480 6.88 -46.17 -33.88
N SER A 481 6.62 -45.05 -33.21
CA SER A 481 7.08 -44.88 -31.83
C SER A 481 5.98 -44.23 -30.99
N GLN A 482 5.23 -45.08 -30.28
CA GLN A 482 4.30 -44.63 -29.25
C GLN A 482 5.10 -44.00 -28.11
N THR A 483 5.16 -42.67 -28.07
CA THR A 483 5.37 -41.95 -26.81
C THR A 483 4.00 -41.48 -26.32
N SER A 484 3.18 -42.45 -25.87
CA SER A 484 2.03 -42.14 -25.02
C SER A 484 2.55 -41.47 -23.76
N CYS A 485 2.23 -40.19 -23.59
CA CYS A 485 2.65 -39.40 -22.45
C CYS A 485 2.05 -39.98 -21.16
N PHE A 486 2.79 -40.86 -20.48
CA PHE A 486 2.38 -41.51 -19.23
C PHE A 486 2.55 -40.60 -18.00
N CYS A 487 2.79 -39.30 -18.17
CA CYS A 487 3.06 -38.39 -17.07
C CYS A 487 1.99 -37.30 -16.94
N ASN A 488 0.92 -37.65 -16.22
CA ASN A 488 0.07 -36.71 -15.49
C ASN A 488 0.84 -35.91 -14.40
N LYS A 489 2.16 -36.10 -14.28
CA LYS A 489 3.03 -35.56 -13.22
C LYS A 489 3.67 -34.21 -13.59
N CYS A 490 4.04 -33.99 -14.85
CA CYS A 490 4.67 -32.73 -15.31
C CYS A 490 3.66 -31.60 -15.52
N CYS A 491 2.40 -31.93 -15.79
CA CYS A 491 1.28 -30.98 -15.86
C CYS A 491 0.40 -31.07 -14.60
N SER A 492 0.99 -31.40 -13.44
CA SER A 492 0.24 -31.29 -12.19
C SER A 492 -0.04 -29.81 -11.96
N LYS A 493 -1.32 -29.42 -12.05
CA LYS A 493 -1.86 -28.07 -11.83
C LYS A 493 -1.69 -27.58 -10.36
N GLY A 494 -0.69 -28.06 -9.63
CA GLY A 494 -0.41 -27.72 -8.24
C GLY A 494 0.69 -26.67 -8.11
N GLU A 495 0.71 -25.93 -7.00
CA GLU A 495 1.76 -24.95 -6.66
C GLU A 495 3.16 -25.58 -6.70
N LYS A 496 3.32 -26.78 -6.12
CA LYS A 496 4.59 -27.53 -6.08
C LYS A 496 5.25 -27.80 -7.44
N GLY A 497 4.50 -27.81 -8.54
CA GLY A 497 5.06 -28.00 -9.89
C GLY A 497 5.66 -26.72 -10.48
N ARG A 498 5.14 -25.55 -10.09
CA ARG A 498 5.64 -24.23 -10.51
C ARG A 498 6.92 -23.88 -9.77
N ASP A 499 7.00 -24.18 -8.49
CA ASP A 499 8.17 -23.86 -7.66
C ASP A 499 9.42 -24.61 -8.18
N ARG A 500 9.29 -25.90 -8.51
CA ARG A 500 10.37 -26.70 -9.11
C ARG A 500 10.90 -26.16 -10.45
N LEU A 501 10.02 -25.63 -11.29
CA LEU A 501 10.45 -25.04 -12.57
C LEU A 501 11.21 -23.72 -12.35
N GLN A 502 10.81 -22.95 -11.33
CA GLN A 502 11.53 -21.74 -10.93
C GLN A 502 12.89 -22.09 -10.31
N GLU A 503 12.96 -23.09 -9.45
CA GLU A 503 14.23 -23.62 -8.90
C GLU A 503 15.23 -23.96 -10.02
N GLN A 504 14.82 -24.78 -10.99
CA GLN A 504 15.67 -25.18 -12.11
C GLN A 504 16.10 -24.00 -13.00
N ALA A 505 15.22 -23.02 -13.17
CA ALA A 505 15.52 -21.80 -13.92
C ALA A 505 16.58 -20.96 -13.20
N CYS A 506 16.43 -20.77 -11.89
CA CYS A 506 17.37 -20.05 -11.04
C CYS A 506 18.75 -20.73 -11.02
N GLU A 507 18.80 -22.05 -10.84
CA GLU A 507 20.05 -22.82 -10.91
C GLU A 507 20.74 -22.67 -12.28
N SER A 508 19.96 -22.71 -13.36
CA SER A 508 20.51 -22.57 -14.71
C SER A 508 21.07 -21.17 -14.98
N ILE A 509 20.46 -20.13 -14.41
CA ILE A 509 21.00 -18.75 -14.48
C ILE A 509 22.32 -18.67 -13.71
N LEU A 510 22.35 -19.14 -12.46
CA LEU A 510 23.54 -19.10 -11.61
C LEU A 510 24.71 -19.95 -12.12
N ALA A 511 24.44 -20.98 -12.91
CA ALA A 511 25.47 -21.80 -13.52
C ALA A 511 26.28 -21.07 -14.61
N VAL A 512 25.80 -19.92 -15.10
CA VAL A 512 26.51 -19.12 -16.11
C VAL A 512 27.66 -18.36 -15.45
N LYS A 513 28.89 -18.65 -15.89
CA LYS A 513 30.08 -17.91 -15.45
C LYS A 513 30.11 -16.53 -16.12
N THR A 514 29.87 -15.48 -15.35
CA THR A 514 30.02 -14.08 -15.78
C THR A 514 31.49 -13.66 -15.68
N LEU A 515 32.27 -13.91 -16.74
CA LEU A 515 33.71 -13.57 -16.79
C LEU A 515 33.98 -12.10 -17.18
N VAL A 516 33.01 -11.45 -17.81
CA VAL A 516 33.07 -10.05 -18.28
C VAL A 516 31.77 -9.38 -17.88
N GLU A 517 31.81 -8.09 -17.52
CA GLU A 517 30.60 -7.36 -17.17
C GLU A 517 29.58 -7.38 -18.32
N PRO A 518 28.30 -7.69 -18.06
CA PRO A 518 27.26 -7.73 -19.08
C PRO A 518 27.12 -6.43 -19.88
N SER A 519 27.37 -5.29 -19.23
CA SER A 519 27.41 -3.95 -19.84
C SER A 519 28.36 -3.87 -21.04
N ALA A 520 29.56 -4.46 -20.93
CA ALA A 520 30.58 -4.46 -21.98
C ALA A 520 30.21 -5.31 -23.21
N ILE A 521 29.32 -6.30 -23.05
CA ILE A 521 28.91 -7.22 -24.11
C ILE A 521 27.63 -6.73 -24.82
N LYS A 522 26.71 -6.11 -24.08
CA LYS A 522 25.37 -5.75 -24.58
C LYS A 522 25.35 -4.43 -25.36
N GLY A 523 26.29 -3.52 -25.09
CA GLY A 523 26.31 -2.16 -25.63
C GLY A 523 25.08 -1.34 -25.24
N ASP A 524 25.00 -0.09 -25.72
CA ASP A 524 24.01 0.91 -25.23
C ASP A 524 22.55 0.62 -25.61
N LYS A 525 22.28 -0.37 -26.47
CA LYS A 525 20.93 -0.64 -27.00
C LYS A 525 20.05 -1.49 -26.09
N SER A 526 20.61 -2.30 -25.20
CA SER A 526 19.86 -3.24 -24.36
C SER A 526 20.08 -2.92 -22.88
N LYS A 527 19.01 -2.52 -22.17
CA LYS A 527 19.08 -2.21 -20.73
C LYS A 527 18.73 -3.41 -19.84
N SER A 528 19.15 -4.59 -20.27
CA SER A 528 18.80 -5.84 -19.61
C SER A 528 19.71 -6.14 -18.42
N LEU A 529 19.12 -6.46 -17.28
CA LEU A 529 19.79 -6.58 -15.97
C LEU A 529 19.93 -8.01 -15.45
N LEU A 530 19.62 -9.03 -16.28
CA LEU A 530 19.51 -10.42 -15.80
C LEU A 530 20.82 -10.94 -15.20
N PHE A 531 21.92 -10.77 -15.91
CA PHE A 531 23.23 -11.26 -15.48
C PHE A 531 23.93 -10.32 -14.49
N ASP A 532 23.56 -9.04 -14.48
CA ASP A 532 23.98 -8.10 -13.43
C ASP A 532 23.38 -8.51 -12.07
N ALA A 533 22.09 -8.86 -12.06
CA ALA A 533 21.43 -9.43 -10.89
C ALA A 533 22.03 -10.79 -10.46
N CYS A 534 22.48 -11.60 -11.42
CA CYS A 534 23.19 -12.84 -11.12
C CYS A 534 24.53 -12.58 -10.40
N MET A 535 25.26 -11.53 -10.77
CA MET A 535 26.47 -11.12 -10.07
C MET A 535 26.15 -10.64 -8.64
N LEU A 536 25.11 -9.81 -8.47
CA LEU A 536 24.61 -9.41 -7.16
C LEU A 536 24.23 -10.61 -6.28
N ALA A 537 23.52 -11.61 -6.83
CA ALA A 537 23.16 -12.83 -6.10
C ALA A 537 24.40 -13.60 -5.62
N ASN A 538 25.43 -13.70 -6.46
CA ASN A 538 26.68 -14.36 -6.09
C ASN A 538 27.43 -13.59 -4.98
N GLU A 539 27.41 -12.26 -5.00
CA GLU A 539 27.97 -11.45 -3.91
C GLU A 539 27.19 -11.65 -2.59
N LEU A 540 25.86 -11.66 -2.64
CA LEU A 540 25.01 -11.91 -1.47
C LEU A 540 25.26 -13.30 -0.86
N LYS A 541 25.48 -14.32 -1.70
CA LYS A 541 25.73 -15.70 -1.26
C LYS A 541 27.11 -15.90 -0.60
N LYS A 542 28.01 -14.92 -0.64
CA LYS A 542 29.26 -14.94 0.14
C LYS A 542 29.01 -14.70 1.64
N LEU A 543 27.87 -14.11 1.98
CA LEU A 543 27.46 -13.85 3.36
C LEU A 543 26.90 -15.12 4.01
N GLU A 544 26.95 -15.18 5.34
CA GLU A 544 26.27 -16.23 6.09
C GLU A 544 24.76 -16.18 5.84
N ARG A 545 24.12 -17.36 5.69
CA ARG A 545 22.71 -17.51 5.33
C ARG A 545 21.75 -16.59 6.11
N GLN A 546 21.85 -16.58 7.44
CA GLN A 546 20.99 -15.76 8.30
C GLN A 546 21.23 -14.26 8.09
N ARG A 547 22.51 -13.87 8.04
CA ARG A 547 22.91 -12.47 7.80
C ARG A 547 22.50 -11.97 6.41
N MET A 548 22.59 -12.82 5.38
CA MET A 548 22.16 -12.53 4.02
C MET A 548 20.67 -12.15 4.00
N TRP A 549 19.79 -12.99 4.56
CA TRP A 549 18.35 -12.72 4.58
C TRP A 549 17.99 -11.49 5.43
N GLN A 550 18.68 -11.28 6.54
CA GLN A 550 18.54 -10.06 7.34
C GLN A 550 18.86 -8.80 6.53
N ILE A 551 19.99 -8.77 5.81
CA ILE A 551 20.38 -7.63 4.98
C ILE A 551 19.38 -7.42 3.84
N ILE A 552 19.02 -8.47 3.10
CA ILE A 552 18.06 -8.39 1.99
C ILE A 552 16.73 -7.82 2.49
N SER A 553 16.21 -8.31 3.62
CA SER A 553 14.94 -7.85 4.17
C SER A 553 14.97 -6.35 4.55
N LYS A 554 16.05 -5.90 5.20
CA LYS A 554 16.25 -4.49 5.58
C LYS A 554 16.39 -3.58 4.36
N VAL A 555 17.13 -4.01 3.34
CA VAL A 555 17.25 -3.28 2.06
C VAL A 555 15.88 -3.14 1.39
N TRP A 556 15.07 -4.21 1.36
CA TRP A 556 13.72 -4.14 0.81
C TRP A 556 12.79 -3.19 1.58
N VAL A 557 12.88 -3.15 2.91
CA VAL A 557 12.14 -2.16 3.71
C VAL A 557 12.58 -0.74 3.36
N GLU A 558 13.88 -0.51 3.15
CA GLU A 558 14.38 0.82 2.75
C GLU A 558 13.91 1.22 1.34
N LEU A 559 13.96 0.31 0.37
CA LEU A 559 13.40 0.52 -0.97
C LEU A 559 11.89 0.82 -0.92
N LEU A 560 11.15 0.16 -0.03
CA LEU A 560 9.73 0.42 0.21
C LEU A 560 9.50 1.81 0.81
N CYS A 561 10.32 2.23 1.78
CA CYS A 561 10.27 3.56 2.37
C CYS A 561 10.57 4.65 1.33
N TYR A 562 11.60 4.43 0.50
CA TYR A 562 11.96 5.34 -0.59
C TYR A 562 10.83 5.47 -1.62
N ALA A 563 10.21 4.35 -2.03
CA ALA A 563 9.05 4.36 -2.90
C ALA A 563 7.87 5.13 -2.28
N ALA A 564 7.63 4.95 -0.98
CA ALA A 564 6.54 5.62 -0.27
C ALA A 564 6.77 7.12 -0.15
N SER A 565 8.01 7.56 0.06
CA SER A 565 8.33 8.99 0.16
C SER A 565 8.32 9.73 -1.18
N HIS A 566 8.72 9.06 -2.26
CA HIS A 566 8.81 9.66 -3.60
C HIS A 566 7.52 9.52 -4.42
N CYS A 567 6.51 8.85 -3.86
CA CYS A 567 5.16 8.82 -4.40
C CYS A 567 4.42 10.11 -4.02
N ARG A 568 3.72 10.72 -4.98
CA ARG A 568 2.99 11.98 -4.71
C ARG A 568 1.79 11.68 -3.81
N ALA A 569 1.48 12.61 -2.91
CA ALA A 569 0.33 12.48 -2.02
C ALA A 569 -0.99 12.24 -2.78
N ASN A 570 -1.17 12.89 -3.94
CA ASN A 570 -2.33 12.65 -4.81
C ASN A 570 -2.41 11.21 -5.34
N ASP A 571 -1.27 10.56 -5.61
CA ASP A 571 -1.23 9.18 -6.09
C ASP A 571 -1.53 8.19 -4.96
N HIS A 572 -1.02 8.45 -3.75
CA HIS A 572 -1.43 7.72 -2.54
C HIS A 572 -2.94 7.78 -2.32
N VAL A 573 -3.50 8.99 -2.38
CA VAL A 573 -4.94 9.22 -2.23
C VAL A 573 -5.72 8.50 -3.32
N ALA A 574 -5.32 8.63 -4.59
CA ALA A 574 -5.95 7.94 -5.71
C ALA A 574 -6.09 6.42 -5.47
N GLN A 575 -5.12 5.81 -4.80
CA GLN A 575 -5.10 4.37 -4.53
C GLN A 575 -5.98 3.97 -3.34
N LEU A 576 -6.31 4.89 -2.43
CA LEU A 576 -7.33 4.64 -1.39
C LEU A 576 -8.69 4.28 -2.03
N SER A 577 -9.02 4.86 -3.19
CA SER A 577 -10.24 4.51 -3.93
C SER A 577 -10.29 3.06 -4.43
N LYS A 578 -9.14 2.40 -4.54
CA LYS A 578 -8.97 1.05 -5.09
C LYS A 578 -8.75 -0.03 -4.03
N GLY A 579 -8.93 0.28 -2.75
CA GLY A 579 -8.76 -0.68 -1.64
C GLY A 579 -7.42 -0.57 -0.90
N GLY A 580 -6.76 0.60 -1.01
CA GLY A 580 -5.56 0.92 -0.24
C GLY A 580 -4.34 0.07 -0.63
N GLN A 581 -3.15 0.55 -0.28
CA GLN A 581 -1.92 -0.19 -0.53
C GLN A 581 -0.98 -0.09 0.65
N LEU A 582 -0.15 -1.12 0.84
CA LEU A 582 0.91 -1.10 1.85
C LEU A 582 1.79 0.15 1.71
N LEU A 583 2.10 0.57 0.49
CA LEU A 583 2.88 1.79 0.25
C LEU A 583 2.27 3.04 0.90
N THR A 584 0.93 3.15 0.92
CA THR A 584 0.22 4.29 1.52
C THR A 584 0.20 4.22 3.05
N LEU A 585 0.13 3.00 3.61
CA LEU A 585 0.28 2.79 5.05
C LEU A 585 1.68 3.14 5.53
N VAL A 586 2.71 2.69 4.81
CA VAL A 586 4.11 2.98 5.10
C VAL A 586 4.36 4.49 5.01
N TRP A 587 3.84 5.16 3.98
CA TRP A 587 3.95 6.61 3.84
C TRP A 587 3.39 7.37 5.06
N LEU A 588 2.18 7.02 5.51
CA LEU A 588 1.56 7.68 6.66
C LEU A 588 2.27 7.34 7.97
N LEU A 589 2.68 6.07 8.14
CA LEU A 589 3.46 5.62 9.29
C LEU A 589 4.83 6.32 9.40
N MET A 590 5.50 6.54 8.26
CA MET A 590 6.73 7.32 8.17
C MET A 590 6.49 8.76 8.63
N ALA A 591 5.41 9.40 8.17
CA ALA A 591 5.03 10.74 8.62
C ALA A 591 4.82 10.79 10.15
N HIS A 592 4.15 9.80 10.73
CA HIS A 592 3.95 9.74 12.18
C HIS A 592 5.23 9.54 12.99
N LEU A 593 6.18 8.78 12.44
CA LEU A 593 7.49 8.56 13.04
C LEU A 593 8.46 9.72 12.78
N GLY A 594 7.99 10.81 12.15
CA GLY A 594 8.78 12.00 11.85
C GLY A 594 9.82 11.78 10.76
N ILE A 595 9.65 10.76 9.91
CA ILE A 595 10.50 10.43 8.79
C ILE A 595 9.86 11.03 7.53
N GLY A 596 10.26 12.25 7.14
CA GLY A 596 9.69 12.93 5.98
C GLY A 596 10.33 14.28 5.67
N ASP A 597 10.22 14.71 4.42
CA ASP A 597 10.67 16.01 3.93
C ASP A 597 9.72 17.17 4.31
N ARG A 598 8.48 16.86 4.71
CA ARG A 598 7.42 17.85 4.99
C ARG A 598 7.48 18.51 6.37
N PHE A 599 8.52 18.22 7.14
CA PHE A 599 8.80 18.83 8.45
C PHE A 599 9.93 19.87 8.40
N GLN A 600 10.44 20.19 7.21
CA GLN A 600 11.64 21.02 7.05
C GLN A 600 11.30 22.52 7.11
N ILE A 601 11.13 23.06 8.31
CA ILE A 601 11.38 24.49 8.56
C ILE A 601 12.71 24.58 9.32
N SER A 602 13.67 25.35 8.78
CA SER A 602 14.94 25.65 9.45
C SER A 602 14.68 26.13 10.89
N GLU A 603 15.46 25.65 11.86
CA GLU A 603 15.39 26.06 13.27
C GLU A 603 15.26 27.59 13.43
N GLY A 604 14.03 28.04 13.65
CA GLY A 604 13.69 29.43 13.92
C GLY A 604 12.61 29.53 15.00
N HIS A 605 12.61 28.57 15.94
CA HIS A 605 11.52 28.24 16.87
C HIS A 605 11.24 29.27 17.98
N ALA A 606 11.56 30.53 17.74
CA ALA A 606 11.30 31.58 18.71
C ALA A 606 10.63 32.76 18.00
N ARG A 607 9.30 32.89 18.15
CA ARG A 607 8.62 34.15 17.82
C ARG A 607 9.09 35.18 18.84
N ALA A 608 9.93 36.13 18.40
CA ALA A 608 10.36 37.24 19.26
C ALA A 608 9.13 38.05 19.65
N LYS A 609 8.84 38.15 20.95
CA LYS A 609 7.91 39.12 21.51
C LYS A 609 8.66 39.98 22.51
N LEU A 610 8.83 41.26 22.22
CA LEU A 610 9.36 42.19 23.20
C LEU A 610 8.29 42.45 24.27
N ILE A 611 8.50 41.94 25.48
CA ILE A 611 7.67 42.28 26.64
C ILE A 611 8.30 43.50 27.31
N MET A 612 7.63 44.64 27.21
CA MET A 612 7.97 45.85 27.93
C MET A 612 7.46 45.70 29.38
N ARG A 613 8.33 45.35 30.33
CA ARG A 613 8.02 45.61 31.75
C ARG A 613 8.19 47.12 31.97
N LYS A 614 7.07 47.79 32.29
CA LYS A 614 7.06 49.16 32.78
C LYS A 614 7.68 49.23 34.17
#